data_AF-A0A350H776-F1
#
_entry.id   AF-A0A350H776-F1
#
_cell.length_a   1.000
_cell.length_b   1.000
_cell.length_c   1.000
_cell.angle_alpha   90.00
_cell.angle_beta   90.00
_cell.angle_gamma   90.00
#
_symmetry.space_group_name_H-M   'P 1'
#
loop_
_entity.id
_entity.type
_entity.pdbx_description
1 polymer ?
#
loop_
_entity_poly.entity_id
_entity_poly.type
_entity_poly.pdbx_seq_one_letter_code
_entity_poly.pdbx_strand_id
1 'polypeptide(L)' 'KLDDRATSSEIMAKMNGYAIGTGIMTESVTLKKGFVTIKLKEEDPLTIGYILRKDYKLSDIGQVYIEELNRYKEESEK' A
#
# COMPACT_ATOMS: atom_id res chain seq x y z
N LYS A 1 -10.05 16.12 -10.77
CA LYS A 1 -9.06 15.02 -10.91
C LYS A 1 -8.74 14.54 -9.50
N LEU A 2 -8.81 13.24 -9.23
CA LEU A 2 -8.47 12.65 -7.94
C LEU A 2 -7.26 11.76 -8.17
N ASP A 3 -6.09 12.19 -7.69
CA ASP A 3 -4.80 11.53 -7.97
C ASP A 3 -4.21 10.81 -6.74
N ASP A 4 -4.82 11.02 -5.56
CA ASP A 4 -4.38 10.43 -4.30
C ASP A 4 -5.43 9.46 -3.73
N ARG A 5 -4.99 8.26 -3.34
CA ARG A 5 -5.84 7.16 -2.87
C ARG A 5 -6.45 7.43 -1.49
N ALA A 6 -5.77 8.20 -0.63
CA ALA A 6 -6.32 8.53 0.69
C ALA A 6 -7.53 9.47 0.54
N THR A 7 -7.36 10.50 -0.28
CA THR A 7 -8.41 11.48 -0.62
C THR A 7 -9.61 10.81 -1.28
N SER A 8 -9.39 9.93 -2.26
CA SER A 8 -10.50 9.22 -2.91
C SER A 8 -11.26 8.33 -1.94
N SER A 9 -10.55 7.65 -1.02
CA SER A 9 -11.17 6.77 -0.03
C SER A 9 -12.02 7.55 0.98
N GLU A 10 -11.56 8.73 1.43
CA GLU A 10 -12.34 9.59 2.33
C GLU A 10 -13.66 10.05 1.68
N ILE A 11 -13.61 10.42 0.39
CA ILE A 11 -14.81 10.81 -0.36
C ILE A 11 -15.78 9.62 -0.48
N MET A 12 -15.28 8.43 -0.81
CA MET A 12 -16.13 7.23 -0.92
C MET A 12 -16.82 6.90 0.41
N ALA A 13 -16.12 7.03 1.54
CA ALA A 13 -16.75 6.86 2.86
C ALA A 13 -17.90 7.85 3.10
N LYS A 14 -17.72 9.13 2.75
CA LYS A 14 -18.75 10.17 2.92
C LYS A 14 -19.94 10.00 1.98
N MET A 15 -19.71 9.42 0.80
CA MET A 15 -20.74 9.20 -0.23
C MET A 15 -21.45 7.84 -0.11
N ASN A 16 -21.10 7.01 0.90
CA ASN A 16 -21.54 5.62 0.99
C ASN A 16 -21.23 4.82 -0.31
N GLY A 17 -20.06 5.11 -0.89
CA GLY A 17 -19.55 4.49 -2.11
C GLY A 17 -18.62 3.33 -1.83
N TYR A 18 -18.23 2.62 -2.89
CA TYR A 18 -17.29 1.50 -2.83
C TYR A 18 -15.91 1.90 -3.34
N ALA A 19 -14.86 1.32 -2.77
CA ALA A 19 -13.48 1.50 -3.21
C ALA A 19 -12.79 0.14 -3.32
N ILE A 20 -11.98 -0.04 -4.37
CA ILE A 20 -11.13 -1.20 -4.56
C ILE A 20 -9.69 -0.79 -4.24
N GLY A 21 -8.99 -1.58 -3.44
CA GLY A 21 -7.63 -1.29 -3.03
C GLY A 21 -6.97 -2.46 -2.32
N THR A 22 -5.75 -2.24 -1.87
CA THR A 22 -4.85 -3.29 -1.36
C THR A 22 -5.18 -3.79 0.05
N GLY A 23 -6.25 -3.28 0.67
CA GLY A 23 -6.62 -3.58 2.07
C GLY A 23 -5.70 -2.96 3.13
N ILE A 24 -4.44 -2.61 2.80
CA ILE A 24 -3.43 -2.06 3.72
C ILE A 24 -3.89 -0.78 4.42
N MET A 25 -4.66 0.05 3.73
CA MET A 25 -5.12 1.34 4.27
C MET A 25 -6.27 1.22 5.27
N THR A 26 -6.87 0.03 5.42
CA THR A 26 -8.08 -0.16 6.24
C THR A 26 -7.78 -0.11 7.74
N GLU A 27 -6.52 -0.31 8.13
CA GLU A 27 -6.06 -0.13 9.51
C GLU A 27 -5.76 1.33 9.88
N SER A 28 -5.76 2.24 8.90
CA SER A 28 -5.62 3.68 9.15
C SER A 28 -6.73 4.15 10.08
N VAL A 29 -6.36 4.86 11.14
CA VAL A 29 -7.26 5.41 12.16
C VAL A 29 -8.43 6.18 11.54
N THR A 30 -8.19 6.83 10.40
CA THR A 30 -9.18 7.62 9.65
C THR A 30 -10.19 6.76 8.88
N LEU A 31 -9.79 5.57 8.41
CA LEU A 31 -10.63 4.70 7.56
C LEU A 31 -11.33 3.58 8.34
N LYS A 32 -10.84 3.22 9.52
CA LYS A 32 -11.40 2.15 10.39
C LYS A 32 -12.89 2.29 10.71
N LYS A 33 -13.43 3.52 10.75
CA LYS A 33 -14.85 3.77 11.09
C LYS A 33 -15.80 3.87 9.89
N GLY A 34 -15.28 3.84 8.66
CA GLY A 34 -16.06 4.11 7.44
C GLY A 34 -16.07 2.98 6.41
N PHE A 35 -15.26 1.94 6.59
CA PHE A 35 -15.12 0.86 5.61
C PHE A 35 -15.27 -0.52 6.24
N VAL A 36 -16.00 -1.40 5.55
CA VAL A 36 -15.93 -2.85 5.73
C VAL A 36 -15.10 -3.41 4.59
N THR A 37 -14.05 -4.17 4.91
CA THR A 37 -13.14 -4.73 3.90
C THR A 37 -13.57 -6.14 3.56
N ILE A 38 -13.77 -6.41 2.27
CA ILE A 38 -14.18 -7.72 1.74
C ILE A 38 -13.14 -8.15 0.71
N LYS A 39 -12.63 -9.39 0.85
CA LYS A 39 -11.68 -9.94 -0.12
C LYS A 39 -12.38 -10.08 -1.48
N LEU A 40 -11.71 -9.61 -2.54
CA LEU A 40 -12.18 -9.84 -3.91
C LEU A 40 -12.17 -11.33 -4.24
N LYS A 41 -13.06 -11.74 -5.14
CA LYS A 41 -13.08 -13.10 -5.67
C LYS A 41 -11.87 -13.39 -6.57
N GLU A 42 -11.45 -12.39 -7.33
CA GLU A 42 -10.29 -12.48 -8.22
C GLU A 42 -8.98 -12.27 -7.45
N GLU A 43 -7.92 -12.92 -7.92
CA GLU A 43 -6.56 -12.72 -7.40
C GLU A 43 -5.84 -11.66 -8.24
N ASP A 44 -5.59 -10.49 -7.63
CA ASP A 44 -4.89 -9.36 -8.26
C ASP A 44 -3.70 -8.94 -7.39
N PRO A 45 -2.51 -9.57 -7.57
CA PRO A 45 -1.36 -9.32 -6.73
C PRO A 45 -0.70 -7.97 -7.05
N LEU A 46 -0.36 -7.22 -6.01
CA LEU A 46 0.41 -5.98 -6.15
C LEU A 46 1.90 -6.22 -5.88
N THR A 47 2.73 -5.79 -6.82
CA THR A 47 4.19 -5.81 -6.67
C THR A 47 4.68 -4.48 -6.12
N ILE A 48 5.30 -4.52 -4.94
CA ILE A 48 5.97 -3.37 -4.34
C ILE A 48 7.48 -3.54 -4.56
N GLY A 49 8.14 -2.48 -5.01
CA GLY A 49 9.57 -2.47 -5.26
C GLY A 49 10.10 -1.05 -5.46
N TYR A 50 11.36 -0.96 -5.89
CA TYR A 50 12.04 0.30 -6.17
C TYR A 50 12.54 0.31 -7.62
N ILE A 51 12.70 1.50 -8.19
CA ILE A 51 13.17 1.70 -9.56
C ILE A 51 14.57 2.31 -9.49
N LEU A 52 15.51 1.74 -10.24
CA LEU A 52 16.89 2.21 -10.35
C LEU A 52 17.24 2.41 -11.83
N ARG A 53 18.04 3.45 -12.13
CA ARG A 53 18.59 3.60 -13.47
C ARG A 53 19.58 2.46 -13.75
N LYS A 54 19.55 1.89 -14.96
CA LYS A 54 20.36 0.73 -15.34
C LYS A 54 21.86 0.85 -15.00
N ASP A 55 22.44 2.03 -15.24
CA ASP A 55 23.87 2.29 -15.03
C ASP A 55 24.16 2.94 -13.66
N TYR A 56 23.23 2.87 -12.73
CA TYR A 56 23.39 3.41 -11.39
C TYR A 56 23.54 2.28 -10.37
N LYS A 57 24.52 2.40 -9.48
CA LYS A 57 24.68 1.50 -8.34
C LYS A 57 23.97 2.10 -7.14
N LEU A 58 23.19 1.27 -6.44
CA LEU A 58 22.54 1.69 -5.21
C LEU A 58 23.61 2.16 -4.21
N SER A 59 23.39 3.31 -3.58
CA SER A 59 24.28 3.83 -2.54
C SER A 59 24.24 2.95 -1.31
N ASP A 60 25.29 2.99 -0.49
CA ASP A 60 25.38 2.22 0.76
C ASP A 60 24.16 2.44 1.66
N ILE A 61 23.72 3.70 1.83
CA ILE A 61 22.50 4.01 2.60
C ILE A 61 21.23 3.43 1.97
N GLY A 62 21.19 3.32 0.65
CA GLY A 62 20.04 2.75 -0.06
C GLY A 62 19.98 1.24 0.12
N GLN A 63 21.15 0.57 0.14
CA GLN A 63 21.25 -0.86 0.46
C GLN A 63 20.75 -1.11 1.88
N VAL A 64 21.26 -0.36 2.87
CA VAL A 64 20.83 -0.46 4.27
C VAL A 64 19.32 -0.23 4.41
N TYR A 65 18.75 0.75 3.70
CA TYR A 65 17.32 1.00 3.74
C TYR A 65 16.49 -0.18 3.21
N ILE A 66 16.91 -0.79 2.10
CA ILE A 66 16.21 -1.94 1.52
C ILE A 66 16.36 -3.18 2.41
N GLU A 67 17.53 -3.41 2.99
CA GLU A 67 17.74 -4.48 3.97
C GLU A 67 16.78 -4.36 5.15
N GLU A 68 16.63 -3.15 5.69
CA GLU A 68 15.70 -2.90 6.79
C GLU A 68 14.24 -3.14 6.36
N LEU A 69 13.84 -2.69 5.17
CA LEU A 69 12.51 -2.98 4.62
C LEU A 69 12.23 -4.48 4.48
N ASN A 70 13.23 -5.26 4.06
CA ASN A 70 13.08 -6.71 3.89
C ASN A 70 12.88 -7.43 5.23
N ARG A 71 13.47 -6.95 6.33
CA ARG A 71 13.27 -7.53 7.67
C ARG A 71 11.80 -7.46 8.10
N TYR A 72 11.14 -6.32 7.90
CA TYR A 72 9.71 -6.17 8.22
C TYR A 72 8.81 -7.07 7.36
N LYS A 73 9.21 -7.34 6.11
CA LYS A 73 8.47 -8.28 5.25
C LYS A 73 8.47 -9.68 5.86
N GLU A 74 9.64 -10.19 6.27
CA GLU A 74 9.78 -11.51 6.88
C GLU A 74 9.02 -11.66 8.20
N GLU A 75 8.89 -10.57 8.97
CA GLU A 75 8.08 -10.54 10.20
C GLU A 75 6.58 -10.61 9.93
N SER A 76 6.11 -9.99 8.84
CA SER A 76 4.69 -10.02 8.45
C SER A 76 4.21 -11.34 7.84
N GLU A 77 5.15 -12.19 7.40
CA GLU A 77 4.89 -13.50 6.80
C GLU A 77 4.97 -14.66 7.82
N LYS A 78 5.28 -14.38 9.11
CA LYS A 78 5.26 -15.34 10.22
C LYS A 78 3.93 -15.33 10.98
#